data_AF-A0A382M0M8-F1
#
_entry.id   AF-A0A382M0M8-F1
#
_cell.length_a   1.000
_cell.length_b   1.000
_cell.length_c   1.000
_cell.angle_alpha   90.00
_cell.angle_beta   90.00
_cell.angle_gamma   90.00
#
_symmetry.space_group_name_H-M   'P 1'
#
loop_
_entity.id
_entity.type
_entity.pdbx_description
1 polymer ?
#
loop_
_entity_poly.entity_id
_entity_poly.type
_entity_poly.pdbx_seq_one_letter_code
_entity_poly.pdbx_strand_id
1 'polypeptide(L)'
;EAKLLVTNSAVGGSSSVTWQIQAEQVDDSAPLSSATNNLSSRKGGGTVVNWTVDNSTLNTAPSSTTCSVTTAAGAANTCADQFTGTTNDIKSVVQEITNRSGWCGGNTITFLIDASSPNADQIRKLYSSDSAEAALAPKFVYSYMPQKGCMSSLDVSQIASSGDDAEQYADSYAGSRVDTVSNDLVLGADPQNGSQTVGLRFTAVEVPKGVTVKEAHIEFRAKGTSTGAADYTIKAVNVGNVGPIQNRTDAITDVATTTASASWSLSGANAEDDWDTPGAEHLTPDLTAVVQEVVNRTDWSSQNNMGFVISGTGTRTAESFDSDPSKAPRLVIKYDDSQSIPFKSVREVLKEKVKELPARGGTPIAGAMVETAKYFRGETMVHGKNRGSYG
;
A
#
# COMPACT_ATOMS: atom_id res chain seq x y z
N GLU A 1 8.58 18.98 6.08
CA GLU A 1 9.86 18.29 6.33
C GLU A 1 9.78 16.89 5.75
N ALA A 2 10.90 16.29 5.37
CA ALA A 2 10.97 14.89 4.96
C ALA A 2 12.26 14.27 5.49
N LYS A 3 12.18 13.12 6.16
CA LYS A 3 13.32 12.47 6.84
C LYS A 3 13.22 10.95 6.71
N LEU A 4 14.36 10.28 6.70
CA LEU A 4 14.41 8.83 6.94
C LEU A 4 14.69 8.59 8.42
N LEU A 5 13.95 7.64 8.98
CA LEU A 5 14.18 7.07 10.30
C LEU A 5 14.90 5.73 10.08
N VAL A 6 16.10 5.59 10.64
CA VAL A 6 16.92 4.40 10.47
C VAL A 6 17.36 3.86 11.83
N THR A 7 17.21 2.56 12.05
CA THR A 7 17.58 1.91 13.31
C THR A 7 18.79 1.02 13.09
N ASN A 8 19.79 1.17 13.95
CA ASN A 8 20.99 0.33 13.91
C ASN A 8 20.64 -1.12 14.31
N SER A 9 21.19 -2.10 13.58
CA SER A 9 21.07 -3.53 13.91
C SER A 9 22.32 -4.13 14.58
N ALA A 10 23.42 -3.37 14.62
CA ALA A 10 24.65 -3.74 15.31
C ALA A 10 25.46 -2.48 15.63
N VAL A 11 26.32 -2.55 16.64
CA VAL A 11 27.21 -1.46 17.07
C VAL A 11 27.92 -0.87 15.85
N GLY A 12 27.75 0.44 15.67
CA GLY A 12 28.35 1.19 14.56
C GLY A 12 29.85 1.38 14.76
N GLY A 13 30.57 1.61 13.67
CA GLY A 13 31.99 1.92 13.73
C GLY A 13 32.28 3.27 14.41
N SER A 14 33.46 3.40 15.01
CA SER A 14 33.87 4.53 15.85
C SER A 14 34.22 5.81 15.08
N SER A 15 34.32 5.73 13.75
CA SER A 15 34.65 6.86 12.89
C SER A 15 33.40 7.47 12.26
N SER A 16 33.46 8.78 12.04
CA SER A 16 32.40 9.51 11.32
C SER A 16 32.39 9.17 9.84
N VAL A 17 31.20 9.09 9.24
CA VAL A 17 30.98 8.88 7.81
C VAL A 17 29.94 9.86 7.30
N THR A 18 30.10 10.34 6.06
CA THR A 18 29.07 11.17 5.42
C THR A 18 28.30 10.31 4.44
N TRP A 19 26.98 10.23 4.65
CA TRP A 19 26.05 9.59 3.73
C TRP A 19 25.48 10.63 2.77
N GLN A 20 25.55 10.32 1.48
CA GLN A 20 24.96 11.08 0.40
C GLN A 20 23.60 10.45 0.08
N ILE A 21 22.53 11.16 0.39
CA ILE A 21 21.16 10.70 0.18
C ILE A 21 20.60 11.41 -1.05
N GLN A 22 20.10 10.62 -2.00
CA GLN A 22 19.42 11.10 -3.21
C GLN A 22 18.28 10.15 -3.57
N ALA A 23 17.52 10.46 -4.62
CA ALA A 23 16.45 9.62 -5.13
C ALA A 23 16.68 9.26 -6.61
N GLU A 24 16.18 8.08 -7.00
CA GLU A 24 16.10 7.68 -8.41
C GLU A 24 15.25 8.69 -9.21
N GLN A 25 15.74 9.11 -10.37
CA GLN A 25 15.17 10.23 -11.13
C GLN A 25 14.07 9.81 -12.11
N VAL A 26 13.08 9.06 -11.61
CA VAL A 26 11.92 8.57 -12.36
C VAL A 26 10.61 8.97 -11.67
N ASP A 27 9.51 8.95 -12.42
CA ASP A 27 8.20 9.34 -11.88
C ASP A 27 7.55 8.24 -11.02
N ASP A 28 7.96 6.98 -11.21
CA ASP A 28 7.53 5.82 -10.44
C ASP A 28 8.63 4.75 -10.48
N SER A 29 9.28 4.49 -9.34
CA SER A 29 10.37 3.51 -9.27
C SER A 29 9.86 2.07 -9.42
N ALA A 30 10.47 1.30 -10.32
CA ALA A 30 10.24 -0.15 -10.37
C ALA A 30 10.77 -0.85 -9.10
N PRO A 31 10.24 -2.02 -8.71
CA PRO A 31 10.77 -2.80 -7.59
C PRO A 31 12.28 -3.07 -7.69
N LEU A 32 12.96 -3.13 -6.56
CA LEU A 32 14.36 -3.56 -6.52
C LEU A 32 14.44 -5.05 -6.86
N SER A 33 15.44 -5.46 -7.64
CA SER A 33 15.63 -6.85 -8.08
C SER A 33 17.08 -7.30 -7.96
N SER A 34 17.30 -8.61 -8.09
CA SER A 34 18.62 -9.24 -8.13
C SER A 34 19.36 -9.03 -9.46
N ALA A 35 18.76 -8.31 -10.43
CA ALA A 35 19.38 -8.04 -11.71
C ALA A 35 20.69 -7.25 -11.55
N THR A 36 21.68 -7.58 -12.38
CA THR A 36 22.99 -6.90 -12.38
C THR A 36 22.81 -5.39 -12.52
N ASN A 37 23.51 -4.62 -11.67
CA ASN A 37 23.47 -3.15 -11.62
C ASN A 37 22.12 -2.52 -11.27
N ASN A 38 21.13 -3.26 -10.73
CA ASN A 38 19.82 -2.70 -10.43
C ASN A 38 19.83 -1.51 -9.44
N LEU A 39 20.90 -1.34 -8.64
CA LEU A 39 21.07 -0.17 -7.77
C LEU A 39 21.95 0.93 -8.39
N SER A 40 23.08 0.53 -8.99
CA SER A 40 24.06 1.46 -9.54
C SER A 40 23.55 2.19 -10.77
N SER A 41 22.71 1.55 -11.60
CA SER A 41 22.09 2.16 -12.78
C SER A 41 21.03 3.21 -12.43
N ARG A 42 20.43 3.12 -11.24
CA ARG A 42 19.39 4.05 -10.75
C ARG A 42 19.98 5.32 -10.15
N LYS A 43 21.30 5.33 -9.91
CA LYS A 43 22.03 6.48 -9.36
C LYS A 43 22.08 7.61 -10.39
N GLY A 44 21.20 8.61 -10.23
CA GLY A 44 21.12 9.79 -11.09
C GLY A 44 21.95 10.98 -10.60
N GLY A 45 22.05 12.03 -11.42
CA GLY A 45 22.68 13.31 -11.08
C GLY A 45 21.74 14.30 -10.38
N GLY A 46 20.85 13.79 -9.51
CA GLY A 46 19.84 14.59 -8.82
C GLY A 46 20.39 15.36 -7.62
N THR A 47 19.47 15.98 -6.88
CA THR A 47 19.75 16.66 -5.62
C THR A 47 20.28 15.68 -4.59
N VAL A 48 21.38 16.04 -3.94
CA VAL A 48 22.01 15.25 -2.89
C VAL A 48 21.93 16.00 -1.56
N VAL A 49 21.49 15.31 -0.51
CA VAL A 49 21.57 15.77 0.87
C VAL A 49 22.61 14.95 1.61
N ASN A 50 23.61 15.63 2.17
CA ASN A 50 24.63 15.00 2.98
C ASN A 50 24.16 14.87 4.43
N TRP A 51 24.37 13.71 5.04
CA TRP A 51 24.16 13.47 6.46
C TRP A 51 25.41 12.86 7.08
N THR A 52 26.05 13.61 7.97
CA THR A 52 27.23 13.13 8.70
C THR A 52 26.79 12.29 9.89
N VAL A 53 27.09 11.00 9.85
CA VAL A 53 26.87 10.06 10.95
C VAL A 53 28.17 10.00 11.75
N ASP A 54 28.19 10.61 12.93
CA ASP A 54 29.36 10.65 13.81
C ASP A 54 29.46 9.42 14.72
N ASN A 55 30.41 9.46 15.67
CA ASN A 55 30.68 8.39 16.63
C ASN A 55 29.69 8.31 17.81
N SER A 56 28.69 9.21 17.85
CA SER A 56 27.56 9.16 18.78
C SER A 56 26.26 8.73 18.08
N THR A 57 26.16 8.93 16.76
CA THR A 57 24.99 8.66 15.94
C THR A 57 24.99 7.23 15.39
N LEU A 58 23.92 6.47 15.65
CA LEU A 58 23.76 5.07 15.20
C LEU A 58 24.85 4.11 15.70
N ASN A 59 25.45 4.35 16.88
CA ASN A 59 26.56 3.53 17.38
C ASN A 59 26.18 2.56 18.50
N THR A 60 24.92 2.50 18.90
CA THR A 60 24.44 1.55 19.91
C THR A 60 23.43 0.59 19.29
N ALA A 61 23.67 -0.70 19.46
CA ALA A 61 22.72 -1.74 19.05
C ALA A 61 21.63 -1.96 20.10
N PRO A 62 20.40 -2.30 19.67
CA PRO A 62 19.40 -2.84 20.59
C PRO A 62 19.96 -4.10 21.25
N SER A 63 20.09 -4.11 22.59
CA SER A 63 20.74 -5.22 23.31
C SER A 63 19.86 -6.45 23.50
N SER A 64 18.54 -6.32 23.36
CA SER A 64 17.52 -7.36 23.34
C SER A 64 16.14 -6.70 23.22
N THR A 65 15.09 -7.48 22.94
CA THR A 65 13.66 -7.10 22.80
C THR A 65 13.02 -6.40 24.02
N THR A 66 13.79 -5.92 24.99
CA THR A 66 13.30 -5.25 26.21
C THR A 66 13.66 -3.76 26.20
N CYS A 67 13.04 -3.00 25.30
CA CYS A 67 13.18 -1.54 25.27
C CYS A 67 12.17 -0.88 26.21
N SER A 68 12.42 -1.01 27.51
CA SER A 68 11.69 -0.31 28.57
C SER A 68 12.70 0.42 29.44
N VAL A 69 12.88 1.73 29.23
CA VAL A 69 13.65 2.56 30.16
C VAL A 69 12.79 3.74 30.60
N THR A 70 12.43 3.74 31.87
CA THR A 70 11.81 4.89 32.54
C THR A 70 12.90 5.94 32.77
N THR A 71 12.89 7.03 32.01
CA THR A 71 13.75 8.19 32.34
C THR A 71 13.06 9.05 33.41
N ALA A 72 13.83 9.91 34.09
CA ALA A 72 13.31 10.86 35.09
C ALA A 72 12.29 11.87 34.51
N ALA A 73 12.14 11.94 33.18
CA ALA A 73 11.20 12.81 32.47
C ALA A 73 9.97 12.09 31.88
N GLY A 74 9.79 10.79 32.14
CA GLY A 74 8.78 9.96 31.50
C GLY A 74 9.40 8.91 30.57
N ALA A 75 8.67 7.85 30.28
CA ALA A 75 9.22 6.67 29.62
C ALA A 75 9.42 6.86 28.11
N ALA A 76 10.58 6.44 27.58
CA ALA A 76 10.72 6.12 26.16
C ALA A 76 10.31 4.65 26.01
N ASN A 77 9.23 4.39 25.28
CA ASN A 77 8.49 3.13 25.38
C ASN A 77 8.83 2.10 24.30
N THR A 78 9.73 2.38 23.35
CA THR A 78 10.08 1.42 22.29
C THR A 78 11.55 1.46 21.86
N CYS A 79 12.05 0.38 21.26
CA CYS A 79 13.40 0.34 20.67
C CYS A 79 13.58 1.38 19.55
N ALA A 80 12.49 1.73 18.88
CA ALA A 80 12.48 2.80 17.89
C ALA A 80 12.83 4.16 18.51
N ASP A 81 12.48 4.42 19.77
CA ASP A 81 12.75 5.73 20.40
C ASP A 81 14.21 5.90 20.84
N GLN A 82 14.95 4.80 21.06
CA GLN A 82 16.29 4.84 21.64
C GLN A 82 17.41 4.62 20.61
N PHE A 83 17.15 3.88 19.53
CA PHE A 83 18.18 3.45 18.57
C PHE A 83 17.94 3.94 17.14
N THR A 84 16.90 4.75 16.94
CA THR A 84 16.57 5.31 15.62
C THR A 84 17.21 6.68 15.45
N GLY A 85 18.09 6.78 14.45
CA GLY A 85 18.59 8.05 13.96
C GLY A 85 17.62 8.67 12.96
N THR A 86 17.57 10.00 12.95
CA THR A 86 16.86 10.75 11.90
C THR A 86 17.89 11.37 10.97
N THR A 87 17.67 11.26 9.67
CA THR A 87 18.52 11.94 8.68
C THR A 87 18.35 13.46 8.77
N ASN A 88 19.26 14.19 8.14
CA ASN A 88 18.99 15.58 7.75
C ASN A 88 17.70 15.68 6.91
N ASP A 89 17.09 16.86 6.86
CA ASP A 89 15.87 17.09 6.06
C ASP A 89 16.18 16.87 4.58
N ILE A 90 15.58 15.81 4.02
CA ILE A 90 15.69 15.40 2.62
C ILE A 90 14.56 15.99 1.76
N LYS A 91 13.84 17.01 2.26
CA LYS A 91 12.77 17.69 1.52
C LYS A 91 13.18 18.06 0.09
N SER A 92 14.39 18.56 -0.14
CA SER A 92 14.83 18.95 -1.48
C SER A 92 14.93 17.76 -2.44
N VAL A 93 15.44 16.62 -1.97
CA VAL A 93 15.50 15.35 -2.72
C VAL A 93 14.08 14.89 -3.09
N VAL A 94 13.15 14.93 -2.13
CA VAL A 94 11.76 14.52 -2.37
C VAL A 94 11.06 15.49 -3.32
N GLN A 95 11.22 16.80 -3.13
CA GLN A 95 10.61 17.82 -3.99
C GLN A 95 11.11 17.76 -5.43
N GLU A 96 12.36 17.36 -5.66
CA GLU A 96 12.88 17.17 -7.01
C GLU A 96 12.07 16.10 -7.76
N ILE A 97 11.72 14.99 -7.08
CA ILE A 97 10.89 13.92 -7.65
C ILE A 97 9.44 14.36 -7.77
N THR A 98 8.86 14.92 -6.70
CA THR A 98 7.42 15.23 -6.67
C THR A 98 7.02 16.44 -7.53
N ASN A 99 7.98 17.28 -7.93
CA ASN A 99 7.74 18.38 -8.87
C ASN A 99 7.84 17.97 -10.34
N ARG A 100 8.22 16.72 -10.64
CA ARG A 100 8.26 16.23 -12.02
C ARG A 100 6.86 16.20 -12.61
N SER A 101 6.72 16.54 -13.89
CA SER A 101 5.40 16.62 -14.52
C SER A 101 4.66 15.29 -14.60
N GLY A 102 5.37 14.16 -14.55
CA GLY A 102 4.79 12.82 -14.54
C GLY A 102 4.54 12.25 -13.15
N TRP A 103 4.94 12.96 -12.07
CA TRP A 103 4.74 12.47 -10.71
C TRP A 103 3.26 12.47 -10.32
N CYS A 104 2.79 11.34 -9.77
CA CYS A 104 1.52 11.24 -9.08
C CYS A 104 1.73 10.79 -7.64
N GLY A 105 0.92 11.33 -6.71
CA GLY A 105 0.94 10.88 -5.32
C GLY A 105 0.70 9.37 -5.24
N GLY A 106 1.39 8.67 -4.34
CA GLY A 106 1.32 7.21 -4.24
C GLY A 106 2.21 6.43 -5.22
N ASN A 107 2.90 7.11 -6.15
CA ASN A 107 4.00 6.49 -6.87
C ASN A 107 5.19 6.18 -5.93
N THR A 108 6.05 5.26 -6.36
CA THR A 108 7.18 4.77 -5.56
C THR A 108 8.39 5.69 -5.71
N ILE A 109 9.09 5.97 -4.60
CA ILE A 109 10.39 6.66 -4.59
C ILE A 109 11.46 5.69 -4.09
N THR A 110 12.49 5.44 -4.90
CA THR A 110 13.70 4.77 -4.43
C THR A 110 14.71 5.79 -3.90
N PHE A 111 15.03 5.72 -2.62
CA PHE A 111 16.14 6.47 -2.04
C PHE A 111 17.45 5.68 -2.19
N LEU A 112 18.49 6.36 -2.64
CA LEU A 112 19.84 5.82 -2.77
C LEU A 112 20.73 6.51 -1.76
N ILE A 113 21.34 5.70 -0.88
CA ILE A 113 22.24 6.17 0.18
C ILE A 113 23.63 5.65 -0.14
N ASP A 114 24.58 6.55 -0.34
CA ASP A 114 25.96 6.21 -0.64
C ASP A 114 26.92 6.79 0.40
N ALA A 115 27.92 6.00 0.79
CA ALA A 115 29.09 6.46 1.50
C ALA A 115 30.27 6.21 0.58
N SER A 116 30.98 7.27 0.15
CA SER A 116 32.09 7.13 -0.80
C SER A 116 33.27 6.37 -0.17
N SER A 117 33.30 5.05 -0.38
CA SER A 117 34.37 4.13 0.06
C SER A 117 34.65 4.18 1.58
N PRO A 118 33.67 3.86 2.45
CA PRO A 118 33.89 3.82 3.89
C PRO A 118 34.90 2.74 4.26
N ASN A 119 35.74 3.01 5.25
CA ASN A 119 36.53 1.97 5.90
C ASN A 119 35.67 1.18 6.91
N ALA A 120 36.23 0.10 7.48
CA ALA A 120 35.51 -0.77 8.40
C ALA A 120 34.93 -0.02 9.63
N ASP A 121 35.64 0.99 10.14
CA ASP A 121 35.23 1.80 11.29
C ASP A 121 34.19 2.88 10.93
N GLN A 122 33.82 2.99 9.66
CA GLN A 122 32.80 3.92 9.16
C GLN A 122 31.48 3.21 8.79
N ILE A 123 31.43 1.88 8.88
CA ILE A 123 30.24 1.10 8.52
C ILE A 123 29.16 1.29 9.60
N ARG A 124 27.90 1.36 9.16
CA ARG A 124 26.71 1.15 10.00
C ARG A 124 25.89 0.02 9.41
N LYS A 125 25.29 -0.80 10.27
CA LYS A 125 24.37 -1.87 9.89
C LYS A 125 22.97 -1.48 10.35
N LEU A 126 21.99 -1.62 9.47
CA LEU A 126 20.59 -1.27 9.73
C LEU A 126 19.72 -2.53 9.68
N TYR A 127 18.52 -2.48 10.27
CA TYR A 127 17.53 -3.54 10.09
C TYR A 127 16.95 -3.52 8.67
N SER A 128 16.60 -4.70 8.16
CA SER A 128 15.85 -4.88 6.90
C SER A 128 14.39 -5.22 7.19
N SER A 129 13.50 -4.95 6.23
CA SER A 129 12.13 -5.46 6.24
C SER A 129 12.07 -6.99 6.36
N ASP A 130 13.10 -7.68 5.86
CA ASP A 130 13.16 -9.15 5.85
C ASP A 130 13.77 -9.73 7.14
N SER A 131 14.17 -8.86 8.08
CA SER A 131 14.67 -9.31 9.37
C SER A 131 13.51 -9.73 10.29
N ALA A 132 13.82 -10.51 11.32
CA ALA A 132 12.85 -10.87 12.37
C ALA A 132 12.23 -9.64 13.06
N GLU A 133 12.90 -8.48 12.97
CA GLU A 133 12.48 -7.20 13.55
C GLU A 133 12.07 -6.20 12.46
N ALA A 134 11.25 -6.64 11.49
CA ALA A 134 10.79 -5.83 10.35
C ALA A 134 10.20 -4.45 10.75
N ALA A 135 9.64 -4.34 11.96
CA ALA A 135 9.11 -3.09 12.52
C ALA A 135 10.18 -1.99 12.74
N LEU A 136 11.46 -2.37 12.80
CA LEU A 136 12.63 -1.50 12.93
C LEU A 136 13.32 -1.21 11.59
N ALA A 137 12.80 -1.71 10.46
CA ALA A 137 13.28 -1.36 9.14
C ALA A 137 13.14 0.16 8.87
N PRO A 138 13.94 0.73 7.96
CA PRO A 138 13.89 2.16 7.64
C PRO A 138 12.49 2.66 7.32
N LYS A 139 12.12 3.81 7.89
CA LYS A 139 10.82 4.47 7.64
C LYS A 139 11.02 5.83 7.01
N PHE A 140 10.24 6.13 5.98
CA PHE A 140 10.18 7.46 5.41
C PHE A 140 9.05 8.26 6.07
N VAL A 141 9.43 9.36 6.73
CA VAL A 141 8.48 10.24 7.44
C VAL A 141 8.52 11.61 6.81
N TYR A 142 7.35 12.12 6.45
CA TYR A 142 7.23 13.42 5.81
C TYR A 142 5.94 14.11 6.25
N SER A 143 5.97 15.45 6.19
CA SER A 143 4.80 16.29 6.39
C SER A 143 4.64 17.19 5.18
N TYR A 144 3.45 17.16 4.61
CA TYR A 144 3.06 17.94 3.44
C TYR A 144 1.70 18.57 3.68
N MET A 145 1.45 19.69 2.99
CA MET A 145 0.10 20.19 2.83
C MET A 145 -0.50 19.48 1.63
N PRO A 146 -1.69 18.85 1.74
CA PRO A 146 -2.37 18.30 0.58
C PRO A 146 -2.46 19.36 -0.52
N GLN A 147 -2.26 18.97 -1.77
CA GLN A 147 -2.43 19.82 -2.94
C GLN A 147 -3.30 19.10 -3.97
N LYS A 148 -3.95 19.86 -4.86
CA LYS A 148 -4.62 19.27 -6.00
C LYS A 148 -3.56 18.61 -6.87
N GLY A 149 -3.71 17.31 -7.12
CA GLY A 149 -2.78 16.54 -7.92
C GLY A 149 -3.37 15.17 -8.24
N CYS A 150 -2.71 14.46 -9.15
CA CYS A 150 -3.03 13.06 -9.34
C CYS A 150 -2.58 12.25 -8.11
N MET A 151 -3.39 11.26 -7.73
CA MET A 151 -3.07 10.29 -6.70
C MET A 151 -3.36 8.90 -7.24
N SER A 152 -2.44 7.98 -7.00
CA SER A 152 -2.57 6.56 -7.24
C SER A 152 -2.69 5.90 -5.87
N SER A 153 -3.74 5.12 -5.66
CA SER A 153 -3.89 4.27 -4.47
C SER A 153 -3.67 2.81 -4.87
N LEU A 154 -3.22 2.00 -3.91
CA LEU A 154 -2.97 0.58 -4.08
C LEU A 154 -3.87 -0.19 -3.11
N ASP A 155 -4.72 -1.05 -3.66
CA ASP A 155 -5.45 -2.06 -2.89
C ASP A 155 -4.74 -3.41 -3.05
N VAL A 156 -4.54 -4.11 -1.93
CA VAL A 156 -4.02 -5.47 -1.91
C VAL A 156 -4.96 -6.33 -1.09
N SER A 157 -5.58 -7.29 -1.75
CA SER A 157 -6.56 -8.20 -1.16
C SER A 157 -6.05 -9.63 -1.26
N GLN A 158 -5.94 -10.34 -0.13
CA GLN A 158 -5.51 -11.76 -0.10
C GLN A 158 -6.73 -12.68 0.09
N ILE A 159 -6.65 -13.90 -0.42
CA ILE A 159 -7.64 -14.95 -0.11
C ILE A 159 -7.73 -15.12 1.41
N ALA A 160 -8.96 -15.12 1.94
CA ALA A 160 -9.21 -14.98 3.38
C ALA A 160 -9.84 -16.22 4.03
N SER A 161 -10.32 -17.18 3.23
CA SER A 161 -10.94 -18.42 3.71
C SER A 161 -10.88 -19.51 2.65
N SER A 162 -11.07 -20.78 3.04
CA SER A 162 -11.09 -21.92 2.10
C SER A 162 -12.18 -21.78 1.03
N GLY A 163 -13.31 -21.14 1.35
CA GLY A 163 -14.39 -20.89 0.38
C GLY A 163 -14.09 -19.77 -0.62
N ASP A 164 -12.91 -19.16 -0.54
CA ASP A 164 -12.48 -18.07 -1.39
C ASP A 164 -11.51 -18.52 -2.50
N ASP A 165 -10.99 -19.74 -2.44
CA ASP A 165 -10.25 -20.37 -3.51
C ASP A 165 -10.72 -21.81 -3.73
N ALA A 166 -10.86 -22.22 -4.99
CA ALA A 166 -11.45 -23.52 -5.28
C ALA A 166 -11.01 -24.05 -6.64
N GLU A 167 -11.03 -25.37 -6.76
CA GLU A 167 -10.79 -26.09 -7.99
C GLU A 167 -12.07 -26.79 -8.44
N GLN A 168 -12.49 -26.54 -9.66
CA GLN A 168 -13.54 -27.32 -10.31
C GLN A 168 -12.90 -28.33 -11.25
N TYR A 169 -13.12 -29.61 -10.95
CA TYR A 169 -12.66 -30.71 -11.79
C TYR A 169 -13.68 -31.00 -12.88
N ALA A 170 -13.18 -31.44 -14.02
CA ALA A 170 -13.98 -32.07 -15.06
C ALA A 170 -13.31 -33.40 -15.43
N ASP A 171 -13.66 -34.46 -14.70
CA ASP A 171 -13.16 -35.80 -14.99
C ASP A 171 -14.24 -36.69 -15.61
N SER A 172 -13.79 -37.69 -16.37
CA SER A 172 -14.67 -38.61 -17.11
C SER A 172 -15.39 -39.65 -16.22
N TYR A 173 -15.00 -39.79 -14.95
CA TYR A 173 -15.47 -40.81 -14.02
C TYR A 173 -16.53 -40.29 -13.05
N ALA A 174 -16.26 -39.17 -12.37
CA ALA A 174 -17.10 -38.51 -11.37
C ALA A 174 -17.82 -37.26 -11.92
N GLY A 175 -17.50 -36.81 -13.14
CA GLY A 175 -18.10 -35.60 -13.72
C GLY A 175 -17.57 -34.32 -13.06
N SER A 176 -18.36 -33.25 -13.09
CA SER A 176 -17.93 -31.99 -12.48
C SER A 176 -18.21 -31.90 -10.98
N ARG A 177 -17.15 -31.61 -10.22
CA ARG A 177 -17.18 -31.35 -8.78
C ARG A 177 -16.32 -30.13 -8.47
N VAL A 178 -16.62 -29.46 -7.37
CA VAL A 178 -15.84 -28.32 -6.86
C VAL A 178 -15.23 -28.71 -5.54
N ASP A 179 -13.94 -28.48 -5.37
CA ASP A 179 -13.27 -28.58 -4.09
C ASP A 179 -12.87 -27.19 -3.61
N THR A 180 -13.37 -26.85 -2.42
CA THR A 180 -13.13 -25.57 -1.73
C THR A 180 -12.23 -25.78 -0.51
N VAL A 181 -11.61 -26.96 -0.36
CA VAL A 181 -10.66 -27.25 0.71
C VAL A 181 -9.56 -28.12 0.12
N SER A 182 -8.51 -27.50 -0.40
CA SER A 182 -7.37 -28.21 -1.01
C SER A 182 -6.06 -27.69 -0.45
N ASN A 183 -5.04 -28.55 -0.39
CA ASN A 183 -3.70 -28.13 -0.02
C ASN A 183 -2.95 -27.46 -1.19
N ASP A 184 -3.51 -27.39 -2.39
CA ASP A 184 -2.99 -26.60 -3.52
C ASP A 184 -4.09 -26.01 -4.40
N LEU A 185 -3.68 -25.08 -5.26
CA LEU A 185 -4.43 -24.66 -6.43
C LEU A 185 -3.68 -25.08 -7.70
N VAL A 186 -4.23 -26.04 -8.43
CA VAL A 186 -3.72 -26.54 -9.69
C VAL A 186 -4.42 -25.83 -10.85
N LEU A 187 -3.66 -24.99 -11.55
CA LEU A 187 -4.14 -24.26 -12.71
C LEU A 187 -4.10 -25.14 -13.97
N GLY A 188 -5.26 -25.35 -14.61
CA GLY A 188 -5.41 -25.91 -15.95
C GLY A 188 -5.68 -27.41 -15.99
N ALA A 189 -4.68 -28.23 -15.64
CA ALA A 189 -4.83 -29.68 -15.63
C ALA A 189 -4.04 -30.33 -14.50
N ASP A 190 -4.70 -31.22 -13.78
CA ASP A 190 -4.07 -32.17 -12.87
C ASP A 190 -3.84 -33.49 -13.62
N PRO A 191 -2.61 -34.02 -13.65
CA PRO A 191 -2.29 -35.32 -14.24
C PRO A 191 -3.19 -36.47 -13.76
N GLN A 192 -3.74 -36.39 -12.54
CA GLN A 192 -4.58 -37.41 -11.92
C GLN A 192 -6.08 -37.15 -12.10
N ASN A 193 -6.49 -35.88 -12.12
CA ASN A 193 -7.90 -35.49 -12.06
C ASN A 193 -8.42 -34.77 -13.32
N GLY A 194 -7.60 -34.65 -14.36
CA GLY A 194 -8.00 -34.06 -15.64
C GLY A 194 -7.98 -32.53 -15.62
N SER A 195 -8.77 -31.92 -16.50
CA SER A 195 -8.81 -30.46 -16.60
C SER A 195 -9.51 -29.85 -15.39
N GLN A 196 -8.95 -28.74 -14.91
CA GLN A 196 -9.45 -27.97 -13.79
C GLN A 196 -9.65 -26.51 -14.17
N THR A 197 -10.72 -25.94 -13.62
CA THR A 197 -10.96 -24.51 -13.61
C THR A 197 -10.81 -24.00 -12.19
N VAL A 198 -10.02 -22.96 -11.99
CA VAL A 198 -9.81 -22.37 -10.66
C VAL A 198 -10.69 -21.14 -10.50
N GLY A 199 -11.36 -21.06 -9.34
CA GLY A 199 -12.13 -19.92 -8.89
C GLY A 199 -11.41 -19.24 -7.74
N LEU A 200 -11.35 -17.91 -7.78
CA LEU A 200 -10.78 -17.08 -6.73
C LEU A 200 -11.78 -16.01 -6.32
N ARG A 201 -11.84 -15.67 -5.04
CA ARG A 201 -12.67 -14.61 -4.48
C ARG A 201 -11.86 -13.78 -3.51
N PHE A 202 -11.64 -12.53 -3.87
CA PHE A 202 -10.99 -11.56 -3.00
C PHE A 202 -12.07 -10.79 -2.26
N THR A 203 -11.98 -10.77 -0.92
CA THR A 203 -13.00 -10.13 -0.07
C THR A 203 -12.62 -8.70 0.27
N ALA A 204 -13.63 -7.86 0.52
CA ALA A 204 -13.44 -6.48 0.98
C ALA A 204 -12.50 -5.61 0.12
N VAL A 205 -12.57 -5.73 -1.21
CA VAL A 205 -11.72 -4.98 -2.15
C VAL A 205 -12.02 -3.48 -2.06
N GLU A 206 -11.07 -2.66 -1.60
CA GLU A 206 -11.25 -1.24 -1.30
C GLU A 206 -11.04 -0.34 -2.53
N VAL A 207 -11.65 -0.72 -3.66
CA VAL A 207 -11.61 0.04 -4.91
C VAL A 207 -12.95 0.74 -5.13
N PRO A 208 -13.00 2.09 -5.16
CA PRO A 208 -14.24 2.81 -5.36
C PRO A 208 -14.86 2.56 -6.74
N LYS A 209 -16.19 2.71 -6.82
CA LYS A 209 -16.92 2.52 -8.08
C LYS A 209 -16.52 3.55 -9.14
N GLY A 210 -16.28 3.07 -10.36
CA GLY A 210 -16.04 3.90 -11.53
C GLY A 210 -14.69 4.62 -11.56
N VAL A 211 -13.77 4.30 -10.65
CA VAL A 211 -12.39 4.82 -10.70
C VAL A 211 -11.65 4.24 -11.90
N THR A 212 -10.63 4.96 -12.36
CA THR A 212 -9.75 4.46 -13.42
C THR A 212 -8.73 3.51 -12.81
N VAL A 213 -8.77 2.24 -13.18
CA VAL A 213 -7.75 1.25 -12.82
C VAL A 213 -6.52 1.49 -13.70
N LYS A 214 -5.34 1.54 -13.09
CA LYS A 214 -4.06 1.80 -13.75
C LYS A 214 -3.27 0.51 -13.99
N GLU A 215 -3.34 -0.41 -13.05
CA GLU A 215 -2.66 -1.70 -13.06
C GLU A 215 -3.46 -2.68 -12.21
N ALA A 216 -3.57 -3.93 -12.64
CA ALA A 216 -4.08 -4.99 -11.80
C ALA A 216 -3.44 -6.32 -12.15
N HIS A 217 -3.11 -7.14 -11.16
CA HIS A 217 -2.62 -8.50 -11.36
C HIS A 217 -2.92 -9.37 -10.14
N ILE A 218 -2.87 -10.69 -10.33
CA ILE A 218 -2.90 -11.65 -9.24
C ILE A 218 -1.50 -12.20 -9.03
N GLU A 219 -1.08 -12.27 -7.78
CA GLU A 219 0.19 -12.81 -7.33
C GLU A 219 -0.04 -14.22 -6.77
N PHE A 220 0.65 -15.19 -7.34
CA PHE A 220 0.69 -16.56 -6.87
C PHE A 220 2.03 -16.88 -6.23
N ARG A 221 2.03 -17.84 -5.32
CA ARG A 221 3.24 -18.46 -4.78
C ARG A 221 3.30 -19.91 -5.24
N ALA A 222 4.40 -20.32 -5.85
CA ALA A 222 4.57 -21.69 -6.30
C ALA A 222 4.62 -22.64 -5.09
N LYS A 223 3.77 -23.67 -5.03
CA LYS A 223 3.86 -24.70 -3.97
C LYS A 223 4.99 -25.69 -4.25
N GLY A 224 5.28 -25.92 -5.51
CA GLY A 224 6.29 -26.87 -5.96
C GLY A 224 6.75 -26.55 -7.38
N THR A 225 7.48 -27.48 -7.98
CA THR A 225 7.99 -27.32 -9.33
C THR A 225 6.92 -27.65 -10.37
N SER A 226 6.63 -26.72 -11.29
CA SER A 226 5.75 -26.94 -12.44
C SER A 226 6.39 -26.39 -13.71
N THR A 227 6.62 -27.25 -14.70
CA THR A 227 7.32 -26.89 -15.95
C THR A 227 6.49 -27.21 -17.19
N GLY A 228 6.98 -26.76 -18.34
CA GLY A 228 6.38 -27.05 -19.64
C GLY A 228 5.26 -26.09 -20.02
N ALA A 229 4.76 -26.22 -21.24
CA ALA A 229 3.83 -25.26 -21.80
C ALA A 229 2.49 -25.24 -21.06
N ALA A 230 2.01 -24.04 -20.76
CA ALA A 230 0.70 -23.81 -20.17
C ALA A 230 0.07 -22.54 -20.78
N ASP A 231 -1.25 -22.53 -20.89
CA ASP A 231 -2.00 -21.42 -21.48
C ASP A 231 -3.30 -21.25 -20.71
N TYR A 232 -3.46 -20.09 -20.08
CA TYR A 232 -4.63 -19.76 -19.26
C TYR A 232 -5.40 -18.57 -19.81
N THR A 233 -6.70 -18.57 -19.59
CA THR A 233 -7.59 -17.43 -19.76
C THR A 233 -8.14 -17.03 -18.40
N ILE A 234 -7.92 -15.77 -18.05
CA ILE A 234 -8.36 -15.18 -16.79
C ILE A 234 -9.50 -14.21 -17.09
N LYS A 235 -10.61 -14.38 -16.36
CA LYS A 235 -11.76 -13.48 -16.39
C LYS A 235 -12.22 -13.18 -14.97
N ALA A 236 -12.94 -12.07 -14.79
CA ALA A 236 -13.62 -11.82 -13.53
C ALA A 236 -15.07 -12.33 -13.59
N VAL A 237 -15.64 -12.61 -12.43
CA VAL A 237 -17.07 -12.88 -12.27
C VAL A 237 -17.85 -11.58 -12.47
N ASN A 238 -18.84 -11.60 -13.33
CA ASN A 238 -19.59 -10.42 -13.76
C ASN A 238 -20.74 -10.09 -12.80
N VAL A 239 -20.40 -9.85 -11.53
CA VAL A 239 -21.31 -9.46 -10.44
C VAL A 239 -20.63 -8.41 -9.57
N GLY A 240 -21.39 -7.43 -9.05
CA GLY A 240 -20.83 -6.36 -8.23
C GLY A 240 -20.37 -6.81 -6.85
N ASN A 241 -20.83 -7.97 -6.34
CA ASN A 241 -20.39 -8.56 -5.09
C ASN A 241 -20.54 -10.08 -5.14
N VAL A 242 -19.43 -10.80 -5.27
CA VAL A 242 -19.47 -12.27 -5.38
C VAL A 242 -19.62 -12.91 -3.99
N GLY A 243 -20.50 -13.92 -3.89
CA GLY A 243 -20.61 -14.76 -2.69
C GLY A 243 -19.50 -15.81 -2.60
N PRO A 244 -19.36 -16.52 -1.46
CA PRO A 244 -18.39 -17.60 -1.32
C PRO A 244 -18.59 -18.69 -2.36
N ILE A 245 -17.49 -19.29 -2.84
CA ILE A 245 -17.56 -20.42 -3.76
C ILE A 245 -18.21 -21.59 -3.01
N GLN A 246 -19.24 -22.17 -3.62
CA GLN A 246 -19.99 -23.26 -3.02
C GLN A 246 -19.43 -24.59 -3.51
N ASN A 247 -19.34 -25.58 -2.62
CA ASN A 247 -19.08 -26.97 -3.02
C ASN A 247 -20.34 -27.56 -3.68
N ARG A 248 -20.57 -27.15 -4.93
CA ARG A 248 -21.66 -27.61 -5.80
C ARG A 248 -21.10 -27.75 -7.21
N THR A 249 -21.55 -28.78 -7.92
CA THR A 249 -21.29 -28.98 -9.35
C THR A 249 -21.47 -27.68 -10.13
N ASP A 250 -20.49 -27.37 -10.97
CA ASP A 250 -20.44 -26.22 -11.86
C ASP A 250 -20.46 -24.83 -11.18
N ALA A 251 -20.20 -24.74 -9.87
CA ALA A 251 -20.23 -23.46 -9.17
C ALA A 251 -19.19 -22.43 -9.65
N ILE A 252 -18.14 -22.85 -10.35
CA ILE A 252 -17.12 -21.96 -10.93
C ILE A 252 -17.40 -21.70 -12.41
N THR A 253 -17.84 -22.71 -13.18
CA THR A 253 -18.06 -22.58 -14.62
C THR A 253 -19.42 -22.00 -15.03
N ASP A 254 -20.46 -22.12 -14.19
CA ASP A 254 -21.80 -21.58 -14.49
C ASP A 254 -21.92 -20.08 -14.23
N VAL A 255 -20.87 -19.44 -13.70
CA VAL A 255 -20.92 -18.01 -13.38
C VAL A 255 -20.78 -17.18 -14.65
N ALA A 256 -21.60 -16.14 -14.77
CA ALA A 256 -21.41 -15.14 -15.81
C ALA A 256 -20.06 -14.44 -15.56
N THR A 257 -19.22 -14.36 -16.60
CA THR A 257 -17.90 -13.72 -16.54
C THR A 257 -17.86 -12.44 -17.37
N THR A 258 -16.82 -11.64 -17.14
CA THR A 258 -16.57 -10.40 -17.90
C THR A 258 -16.38 -10.67 -19.39
N THR A 259 -16.64 -9.66 -20.21
CA THR A 259 -16.30 -9.70 -21.63
C THR A 259 -14.79 -9.55 -21.81
N ALA A 260 -14.16 -8.66 -21.04
CA ALA A 260 -12.72 -8.57 -20.95
C ALA A 260 -12.11 -9.86 -20.38
N SER A 261 -10.97 -10.26 -20.94
CA SER A 261 -10.18 -11.40 -20.50
C SER A 261 -8.69 -11.13 -20.73
N ALA A 262 -7.85 -11.74 -19.90
CA ALA A 262 -6.41 -11.77 -20.11
C ALA A 262 -5.96 -13.19 -20.50
N SER A 263 -5.10 -13.27 -21.51
CA SER A 263 -4.45 -14.53 -21.91
C SER A 263 -3.08 -14.60 -21.24
N TRP A 264 -2.83 -15.69 -20.52
CA TRP A 264 -1.57 -15.97 -19.84
C TRP A 264 -0.91 -17.18 -20.48
N SER A 265 -0.03 -16.92 -21.44
CA SER A 265 0.71 -17.96 -22.17
C SER A 265 2.10 -18.13 -21.55
N LEU A 266 2.40 -19.36 -21.14
CA LEU A 266 3.66 -19.80 -20.55
C LEU A 266 4.26 -20.83 -21.51
N SER A 267 5.04 -20.35 -22.47
CA SER A 267 5.48 -21.15 -23.61
C SER A 267 6.75 -21.97 -23.35
N GLY A 268 7.32 -21.89 -22.14
CA GLY A 268 8.53 -22.60 -21.73
C GLY A 268 9.80 -22.10 -22.43
N ALA A 269 9.72 -20.94 -23.11
CA ALA A 269 10.85 -20.32 -23.80
C ALA A 269 11.66 -19.43 -22.86
N ASN A 270 11.05 -18.94 -21.77
CA ASN A 270 11.69 -18.12 -20.76
C ASN A 270 11.76 -18.88 -19.43
N ALA A 271 12.83 -18.67 -18.66
CA ALA A 271 12.98 -19.28 -17.32
C ALA A 271 11.84 -18.88 -16.36
N GLU A 272 11.29 -17.68 -16.53
CA GLU A 272 10.15 -17.17 -15.75
C GLU A 272 8.82 -17.88 -16.06
N ASP A 273 8.74 -18.65 -17.16
CA ASP A 273 7.53 -19.39 -17.51
C ASP A 273 7.36 -20.63 -16.62
N ASP A 274 8.48 -21.19 -16.13
CA ASP A 274 8.49 -22.35 -15.25
C ASP A 274 8.39 -21.89 -13.78
N TRP A 275 7.55 -22.56 -13.00
CA TRP A 275 7.48 -22.34 -11.56
C TRP A 275 8.45 -23.32 -10.92
N ASP A 276 9.75 -23.07 -11.03
CA ASP A 276 10.78 -24.05 -10.68
C ASP A 276 11.19 -24.04 -9.21
N THR A 277 10.89 -22.94 -8.51
CA THR A 277 11.35 -22.65 -7.16
C THR A 277 10.15 -22.55 -6.20
N PRO A 278 10.02 -23.46 -5.21
CA PRO A 278 8.96 -23.38 -4.21
C PRO A 278 8.99 -22.05 -3.43
N GLY A 279 7.84 -21.42 -3.27
CA GLY A 279 7.64 -20.11 -2.65
C GLY A 279 7.97 -18.91 -3.55
N ALA A 280 8.47 -19.13 -4.76
CA ALA A 280 8.68 -18.05 -5.73
C ALA A 280 7.35 -17.36 -6.09
N GLU A 281 7.42 -16.06 -6.32
CA GLU A 281 6.28 -15.26 -6.76
C GLU A 281 6.12 -15.33 -8.26
N HIS A 282 4.89 -15.51 -8.73
CA HIS A 282 4.55 -15.41 -10.13
C HIS A 282 3.32 -14.52 -10.31
N LEU A 283 3.40 -13.60 -11.25
CA LEU A 283 2.37 -12.61 -11.52
C LEU A 283 1.56 -13.03 -12.75
N THR A 284 0.26 -12.80 -12.73
CA THR A 284 -0.54 -12.84 -13.95
C THR A 284 -0.14 -11.70 -14.89
N PRO A 285 -0.50 -11.77 -16.18
CA PRO A 285 -0.52 -10.60 -17.05
C PRO A 285 -1.45 -9.51 -16.51
N ASP A 286 -1.38 -8.32 -17.12
CA ASP A 286 -2.23 -7.19 -16.74
C ASP A 286 -3.73 -7.53 -16.85
N LEU A 287 -4.43 -7.37 -15.73
CA LEU A 287 -5.86 -7.58 -15.54
C LEU A 287 -6.63 -6.24 -15.50
N THR A 288 -5.98 -5.10 -15.79
CA THR A 288 -6.60 -3.77 -15.72
C THR A 288 -7.96 -3.72 -16.42
N ALA A 289 -8.06 -4.21 -17.66
CA ALA A 289 -9.32 -4.21 -18.40
C ALA A 289 -10.40 -5.11 -17.76
N VAL A 290 -10.00 -6.24 -17.18
CA VAL A 290 -10.90 -7.20 -16.51
C VAL A 290 -11.46 -6.58 -15.23
N VAL A 291 -10.60 -6.02 -14.38
CA VAL A 291 -10.99 -5.33 -13.14
C VAL A 291 -11.81 -4.08 -13.45
N GLN A 292 -11.45 -3.32 -14.48
CA GLN A 292 -12.15 -2.12 -14.89
C GLN A 292 -13.62 -2.40 -15.25
N GLU A 293 -13.91 -3.54 -15.89
CA GLU A 293 -15.29 -3.95 -16.20
C GLU A 293 -16.11 -4.13 -14.91
N VAL A 294 -15.53 -4.79 -13.88
CA VAL A 294 -16.20 -5.04 -12.60
C VAL A 294 -16.45 -3.75 -11.83
N VAL A 295 -15.44 -2.89 -11.66
CA VAL A 295 -15.58 -1.65 -10.86
C VAL A 295 -16.49 -0.61 -11.54
N ASN A 296 -16.70 -0.73 -12.85
CA ASN A 296 -17.64 0.10 -13.61
C ASN A 296 -19.10 -0.37 -13.50
N ARG A 297 -19.35 -1.57 -12.96
CA ARG A 297 -20.72 -2.08 -12.85
C ARG A 297 -21.57 -1.21 -11.93
N THR A 298 -22.86 -1.13 -12.24
CA THR A 298 -23.80 -0.31 -11.47
C THR A 298 -24.01 -0.82 -10.04
N ASP A 299 -23.84 -2.12 -9.80
CA ASP A 299 -23.96 -2.80 -8.51
C ASP A 299 -22.63 -2.93 -7.74
N TRP A 300 -21.51 -2.46 -8.29
CA TRP A 300 -20.23 -2.41 -7.57
C TRP A 300 -20.24 -1.32 -6.49
N SER A 301 -19.64 -1.63 -5.34
CA SER A 301 -19.36 -0.72 -4.23
C SER A 301 -17.99 -1.06 -3.65
N SER A 302 -17.30 -0.07 -3.09
CA SER A 302 -16.06 -0.33 -2.33
C SER A 302 -16.34 -1.32 -1.20
N GLN A 303 -15.36 -2.18 -0.90
CA GLN A 303 -15.45 -3.30 0.04
C GLN A 303 -16.38 -4.45 -0.39
N ASN A 304 -16.83 -4.46 -1.65
CA ASN A 304 -17.44 -5.66 -2.22
C ASN A 304 -16.38 -6.73 -2.53
N ASN A 305 -16.84 -7.96 -2.70
CA ASN A 305 -15.96 -9.07 -3.07
C ASN A 305 -15.86 -9.18 -4.59
N MET A 306 -14.64 -9.42 -5.10
CA MET A 306 -14.36 -9.62 -6.52
C MET A 306 -13.96 -11.07 -6.78
N GLY A 307 -14.58 -11.68 -7.79
CA GLY A 307 -14.30 -13.07 -8.17
C GLY A 307 -13.52 -13.16 -9.48
N PHE A 308 -12.68 -14.18 -9.63
CA PHE A 308 -11.98 -14.53 -10.86
C PHE A 308 -12.15 -16.00 -11.19
N VAL A 309 -12.11 -16.29 -12.49
CA VAL A 309 -12.13 -17.64 -13.05
C VAL A 309 -10.92 -17.79 -13.96
N ILE A 310 -10.13 -18.84 -13.71
CA ILE A 310 -8.94 -19.21 -14.47
C ILE A 310 -9.19 -20.58 -15.09
N SER A 311 -9.13 -20.63 -16.42
CA SER A 311 -9.32 -21.87 -17.18
C SER A 311 -8.23 -21.98 -18.23
N GLY A 312 -7.85 -23.20 -18.61
CA GLY A 312 -6.78 -23.36 -19.59
C GLY A 312 -6.18 -24.76 -19.62
N THR A 313 -4.97 -24.84 -20.16
CA THR A 313 -4.20 -26.07 -20.34
C THR A 313 -2.82 -25.96 -19.71
N GLY A 314 -2.16 -27.11 -19.52
CA GLY A 314 -0.91 -27.20 -18.78
C GLY A 314 -1.14 -27.12 -17.27
N THR A 315 -0.06 -27.19 -16.50
CA THR A 315 -0.13 -27.31 -15.04
C THR A 315 0.75 -26.26 -14.39
N ARG A 316 0.18 -25.49 -13.45
CA ARG A 316 0.93 -24.69 -12.47
C ARG A 316 0.29 -24.89 -11.11
N THR A 317 1.09 -25.26 -10.12
CA THR A 317 0.60 -25.55 -8.77
C THR A 317 0.98 -24.41 -7.81
N ALA A 318 -0.03 -23.67 -7.36
CA ALA A 318 0.10 -22.60 -6.39
C ALA A 318 -0.23 -23.04 -4.97
N GLU A 319 0.25 -22.28 -3.99
CA GLU A 319 -0.22 -22.35 -2.61
C GLU A 319 -1.69 -21.91 -2.55
N SER A 320 -2.52 -22.70 -1.88
CA SER A 320 -3.91 -22.36 -1.54
C SER A 320 -3.98 -21.73 -0.15
N PHE A 321 -5.16 -21.22 0.20
CA PHE A 321 -5.45 -20.78 1.57
C PHE A 321 -5.26 -21.89 2.60
N ASP A 322 -5.75 -23.10 2.34
CA ASP A 322 -5.65 -24.20 3.31
C ASP A 322 -4.23 -24.77 3.43
N SER A 323 -3.37 -24.54 2.43
CA SER A 323 -1.94 -24.90 2.51
C SER A 323 -1.18 -23.95 3.43
N ASP A 324 -1.17 -22.67 3.08
CA ASP A 324 -0.46 -21.62 3.79
C ASP A 324 -1.18 -20.28 3.54
N PRO A 325 -2.03 -19.83 4.49
CA PRO A 325 -2.77 -18.57 4.34
C PRO A 325 -1.88 -17.36 4.07
N SER A 326 -0.61 -17.38 4.48
CA SER A 326 0.32 -16.27 4.25
C SER A 326 0.83 -16.20 2.80
N LYS A 327 0.74 -17.31 2.07
CA LYS A 327 1.17 -17.44 0.67
C LYS A 327 0.01 -17.62 -0.31
N ALA A 328 -1.23 -17.66 0.19
CA ALA A 328 -2.43 -17.72 -0.63
C ALA A 328 -2.47 -16.56 -1.64
N PRO A 329 -3.15 -16.71 -2.79
CA PRO A 329 -3.14 -15.73 -3.86
C PRO A 329 -3.52 -14.32 -3.39
N ARG A 330 -2.91 -13.29 -4.00
CA ARG A 330 -3.22 -11.88 -3.72
C ARG A 330 -3.63 -11.15 -4.99
N LEU A 331 -4.68 -10.37 -4.91
CA LEU A 331 -5.07 -9.41 -5.93
C LEU A 331 -4.45 -8.06 -5.59
N VAL A 332 -3.73 -7.49 -6.55
CA VAL A 332 -3.15 -6.15 -6.43
C VAL A 332 -3.81 -5.27 -7.46
N ILE A 333 -4.38 -4.14 -7.02
CA ILE A 333 -5.03 -3.16 -7.90
C ILE A 333 -4.48 -1.77 -7.59
N LYS A 334 -3.87 -1.15 -8.59
CA LYS A 334 -3.51 0.28 -8.57
C LYS A 334 -4.57 1.07 -9.30
N TYR A 335 -5.13 2.10 -8.67
CA TYR A 335 -6.19 2.92 -9.27
C TYR A 335 -5.97 4.40 -9.03
N ASP A 336 -6.63 5.21 -9.86
CA ASP A 336 -6.69 6.65 -9.70
C ASP A 336 -7.62 7.03 -8.55
N ASP A 337 -7.02 7.49 -7.45
CA ASP A 337 -7.71 8.07 -6.30
C ASP A 337 -7.44 9.57 -6.24
N SER A 338 -7.31 10.21 -7.40
CA SER A 338 -7.18 11.66 -7.50
C SER A 338 -8.41 12.35 -6.92
N GLN A 339 -8.32 12.64 -5.63
CA GLN A 339 -9.31 13.47 -5.00
C GLN A 339 -9.05 14.91 -5.40
N SER A 340 -10.03 15.54 -6.06
CA SER A 340 -10.10 16.99 -6.02
C SER A 340 -10.50 17.36 -4.60
N ILE A 341 -9.54 17.51 -3.70
CA ILE A 341 -9.84 18.08 -2.39
C ILE A 341 -10.21 19.54 -2.68
N PRO A 342 -11.49 19.96 -2.54
CA PRO A 342 -11.81 21.37 -2.72
C PRO A 342 -11.10 22.09 -1.58
N PHE A 343 -10.01 22.80 -1.90
CA PHE A 343 -9.38 23.70 -0.94
C PHE A 343 -10.44 24.71 -0.53
N LYS A 344 -10.93 24.61 0.69
CA LYS A 344 -11.52 25.76 1.35
C LYS A 344 -10.36 26.66 1.69
N SER A 345 -10.22 27.75 0.95
CA SER A 345 -9.32 28.84 1.33
C SER A 345 -9.55 29.21 2.80
N VAL A 346 -8.56 29.80 3.48
CA VAL A 346 -8.76 30.36 4.83
C VAL A 346 -10.03 31.23 4.87
N ARG A 347 -10.33 31.94 3.78
CA ARG A 347 -11.56 32.71 3.60
C ARG A 347 -12.84 31.85 3.57
N GLU A 348 -12.85 30.71 2.91
CA GLU A 348 -14.01 29.81 2.86
C GLU A 348 -14.22 29.09 4.19
N VAL A 349 -13.14 28.64 4.84
CA VAL A 349 -13.21 28.09 6.20
C VAL A 349 -13.73 29.14 7.17
N LEU A 350 -13.24 30.37 7.10
CA LEU A 350 -13.75 31.48 7.91
C LEU A 350 -15.23 31.77 7.61
N LYS A 351 -15.66 31.77 6.34
CA LYS A 351 -17.07 31.95 5.97
C LYS A 351 -17.95 30.85 6.54
N GLU A 352 -17.50 29.60 6.53
CA GLU A 352 -18.23 28.49 7.12
C GLU A 352 -18.28 28.58 8.64
N LYS A 353 -17.15 28.87 9.29
CA LYS A 353 -17.13 29.11 10.74
C LYS A 353 -18.06 30.24 11.15
N VAL A 354 -18.12 31.32 10.38
CA VAL A 354 -19.07 32.43 10.58
C VAL A 354 -20.52 31.98 10.36
N LYS A 355 -20.80 31.10 9.39
CA LYS A 355 -22.15 30.52 9.19
C LYS A 355 -22.54 29.51 10.28
N GLU A 356 -21.57 28.81 10.83
CA GLU A 356 -21.72 27.86 11.96
C GLU A 356 -21.90 28.58 13.29
N LEU A 357 -21.59 29.88 13.38
CA LEU A 357 -21.84 30.65 14.60
C LEU A 357 -23.35 30.60 14.89
N PRO A 358 -23.77 29.98 16.01
CA PRO A 358 -25.18 29.92 16.34
C PRO A 358 -25.69 31.33 16.61
N ALA A 359 -26.79 31.73 15.96
CA ALA A 359 -27.48 32.99 16.21
C ALA A 359 -28.25 33.00 17.57
N ARG A 360 -27.91 32.07 18.47
CA ARG A 360 -28.52 31.94 19.79
C ARG A 360 -27.40 31.99 20.83
N GLY A 361 -27.27 33.13 21.50
CA GLY A 361 -26.42 33.29 22.67
C GLY A 361 -25.39 34.41 22.56
N GLY A 362 -25.79 35.61 22.99
CA GLY A 362 -24.93 36.48 23.79
C GLY A 362 -23.62 37.02 23.18
N THR A 363 -23.48 37.22 21.86
CA THR A 363 -22.35 38.03 21.37
C THR A 363 -22.42 39.40 22.08
N PRO A 364 -21.42 39.82 22.88
CA PRO A 364 -21.54 40.99 23.75
C PRO A 364 -21.65 42.31 23.00
N ILE A 365 -21.70 42.27 21.68
CA ILE A 365 -21.87 43.44 20.82
C ILE A 365 -23.30 43.97 20.91
N ALA A 366 -24.33 43.11 20.95
CA ALA A 366 -25.71 43.58 20.97
C ALA A 366 -26.03 44.33 22.29
N GLY A 367 -25.64 43.74 23.43
CA GLY A 367 -25.77 44.41 24.74
C GLY A 367 -24.95 45.70 24.81
N ALA A 368 -23.73 45.71 24.26
CA ALA A 368 -22.90 46.92 24.21
C ALA A 368 -23.48 48.00 23.30
N MET A 369 -24.05 47.65 22.15
CA MET A 369 -24.68 48.59 21.22
C MET A 369 -25.97 49.18 21.79
N VAL A 370 -26.77 48.38 22.50
CA VAL A 370 -27.98 48.87 23.19
C VAL A 370 -27.62 49.83 24.32
N GLU A 371 -26.65 49.50 25.17
CA GLU A 371 -26.16 50.44 26.19
C GLU A 371 -25.56 51.70 25.55
N THR A 372 -24.75 51.56 24.49
CA THR A 372 -24.21 52.72 23.76
C THR A 372 -25.32 53.62 23.21
N ALA A 373 -26.40 53.05 22.68
CA ALA A 373 -27.56 53.81 22.20
C ALA A 373 -28.33 54.50 23.34
N LYS A 374 -28.45 53.87 24.52
CA LYS A 374 -29.04 54.52 25.71
C LYS A 374 -28.22 55.71 26.16
N TYR A 375 -26.89 55.59 26.20
CA TYR A 375 -25.97 56.67 26.53
C TYR A 375 -26.16 57.88 25.60
N PHE A 376 -26.14 57.66 24.28
CA PHE A 376 -26.30 58.75 23.30
C PHE A 376 -27.68 59.42 23.31
N ARG A 377 -28.71 58.74 23.85
CA ARG A 377 -30.06 59.30 24.00
C ARG A 377 -30.31 59.92 25.38
N GLY A 378 -29.32 59.92 26.27
CA GLY A 378 -29.47 60.42 27.65
C GLY A 378 -30.33 59.51 28.54
N GLU A 379 -30.53 58.25 28.15
CA GLU A 379 -31.32 57.28 28.90
C GLU A 379 -30.47 56.60 30.00
N THR A 380 -31.14 55.97 30.97
CA THR A 380 -30.45 55.29 32.07
C THR A 380 -29.78 53.98 31.60
N MET A 381 -28.46 53.92 31.79
CA MET A 381 -27.59 52.77 31.53
C MET A 381 -27.71 51.73 32.65
N VAL A 382 -27.76 50.44 32.32
CA VAL A 382 -27.84 49.33 33.31
C VAL A 382 -26.46 48.77 33.65
N HIS A 383 -25.57 48.65 32.65
CA HIS A 383 -24.27 47.99 32.81
C HIS A 383 -23.08 48.88 32.45
N GLY A 384 -23.29 50.00 31.74
CA GLY A 384 -22.20 50.90 31.33
C GLY A 384 -21.46 51.64 32.45
N LYS A 385 -21.96 51.62 33.69
CA LYS A 385 -21.28 52.22 34.86
C LYS A 385 -20.26 51.30 35.55
N ASN A 386 -20.38 49.97 35.38
CA ASN A 386 -19.59 48.97 36.13
C ASN A 386 -18.92 47.94 35.20
N ARG A 387 -18.14 48.37 34.21
CA ARG A 387 -17.27 47.44 33.45
C ARG A 387 -15.92 47.30 34.16
N GLY A 388 -15.65 46.11 34.72
CA GLY A 388 -14.33 45.75 35.28
C GLY A 388 -14.32 45.06 36.66
N SER A 389 -15.46 44.88 37.32
CA SER A 389 -15.52 44.31 38.68
C SER A 389 -16.01 42.86 38.72
N TYR A 390 -15.49 42.03 37.83
CA TYR A 390 -15.49 40.57 38.02
C TYR A 390 -14.04 40.11 37.93
N GLY A 391 -13.39 40.07 39.10
CA GLY A 391 -12.20 39.28 39.37
C GLY A 391 -12.60 38.09 40.20
#